data_AF-A0A182EIA2-F1
#
_entry.id   AF-A0A182EIA2-F1
#
_cell.length_a   1.000
_cell.length_b   1.000
_cell.length_c   1.000
_cell.angle_alpha   90.00
_cell.angle_beta   90.00
_cell.angle_gamma   90.00
#
_symmetry.space_group_name_H-M   'P 1'
#
loop_
_entity.id
_entity.type
_entity.pdbx_description
1 polymer ?
#
loop_
_entity_poly.entity_id
_entity_poly.type
_entity_poly.pdbx_seq_one_letter_code
_entity_poly.pdbx_strand_id
1 'polypeptide(L)'
;MLICIIGEHFQRLKRCDRFYYENDCPATKFTPDQLAEIRKTTLSKLICANSQYAHNIQPNAFLIPDDLTNAPTKCSELAEIDIYKWLDQQFCTVDNRTIQMGKTERIKPCIMCTCTAEGPKCHAMIIGHCESLLNHYVLSEVIADTVCVIQCSSLIHQKSGQL
;
A
#
# COMPACT_ATOMS: atom_id res chain seq x y z
N MET A 1 -32.56 24.95 -6.20
CA MET A 1 -32.32 24.82 -7.66
C MET A 1 -30.84 24.62 -7.97
N LEU A 2 -29.94 25.53 -7.54
CA LEU A 2 -28.51 25.48 -7.89
C LEU A 2 -27.73 24.25 -7.35
N ILE A 3 -28.08 23.76 -6.15
CA ILE A 3 -27.43 22.58 -5.54
C ILE A 3 -27.56 21.34 -6.42
N CYS A 4 -28.73 21.13 -7.05
CA CYS A 4 -28.97 19.98 -7.94
C CYS A 4 -28.08 20.07 -9.18
N ILE A 5 -28.02 21.25 -9.81
CA ILE A 5 -27.19 21.50 -11.00
C ILE A 5 -25.71 21.28 -10.67
N ILE A 6 -25.22 21.92 -9.61
CA ILE A 6 -23.81 21.79 -9.18
C ILE A 6 -23.49 20.34 -8.82
N GLY A 7 -24.33 19.69 -8.01
CA GLY A 7 -24.12 18.31 -7.58
C GLY A 7 -24.08 17.33 -8.75
N GLU A 8 -25.02 17.44 -9.69
CA GLU A 8 -25.07 16.59 -10.88
C GLU A 8 -23.83 16.82 -11.77
N HIS A 9 -23.39 18.07 -11.97
CA HIS A 9 -22.20 18.36 -12.75
C HIS A 9 -20.93 17.78 -12.11
N PHE A 10 -20.70 17.99 -10.81
CA PHE A 10 -19.53 17.44 -10.12
C PHE A 10 -19.56 15.91 -10.06
N GLN A 11 -20.74 15.30 -9.88
CA GLN A 11 -20.89 13.85 -9.92
C GLN A 11 -20.50 13.28 -11.28
N ARG A 12 -20.95 13.90 -12.38
CA ARG A 12 -20.59 13.48 -13.74
C ARG A 12 -19.10 13.67 -14.01
N LEU A 13 -18.51 14.80 -13.61
CA LEU A 13 -17.08 15.04 -13.74
C LEU A 13 -16.26 13.95 -13.04
N LYS A 14 -16.64 13.57 -11.80
CA LYS A 14 -15.98 12.49 -11.06
C LYS A 14 -16.16 11.12 -11.71
N ARG A 15 -17.40 10.74 -12.07
CA ARG A 15 -17.71 9.37 -12.56
C ARG A 15 -17.33 9.12 -14.01
N CYS A 16 -17.38 10.14 -14.85
CA CYS A 16 -17.14 10.01 -16.29
C CYS A 16 -15.69 10.29 -16.68
N ASP A 17 -14.83 10.70 -15.74
CA ASP A 17 -13.40 10.84 -15.96
C ASP A 17 -12.69 9.52 -15.63
N ARG A 18 -12.15 8.85 -16.65
CA ARG A 18 -11.36 7.62 -16.50
C ARG A 18 -10.10 7.82 -15.66
N PHE A 19 -9.54 9.02 -15.65
CA PHE A 19 -8.33 9.39 -14.93
C PHE A 19 -8.61 10.03 -13.58
N TYR A 20 -9.87 10.04 -13.12
CA TYR A 20 -10.18 10.48 -11.78
C TYR A 20 -9.35 9.67 -10.76
N TYR A 21 -8.63 10.37 -9.89
CA TYR A 21 -7.52 9.81 -9.11
C TYR A 21 -7.92 8.67 -8.14
N GLU A 22 -9.20 8.55 -7.78
CA GLU A 22 -9.69 7.45 -6.93
C GLU A 22 -10.31 6.28 -7.70
N ASN A 23 -10.29 6.32 -9.03
CA ASN A 23 -10.82 5.21 -9.82
C ASN A 23 -9.94 3.96 -9.67
N ASP A 24 -10.57 2.80 -9.63
CA ASP A 24 -9.89 1.50 -9.56
C ASP A 24 -9.67 0.86 -10.94
N CYS A 25 -9.55 1.67 -12.00
CA CYS A 25 -9.26 1.17 -13.33
C CYS A 25 -7.80 0.68 -13.41
N PRO A 26 -7.51 -0.61 -13.67
CA PRO A 26 -6.15 -1.14 -13.60
C PRO A 26 -5.12 -0.43 -14.49
N ALA A 27 -5.59 0.17 -15.59
CA ALA A 27 -4.72 0.87 -16.55
C ALA A 27 -4.39 2.32 -16.15
N THR A 28 -5.11 2.93 -15.21
CA THR A 28 -4.97 4.36 -14.86
C THR A 28 -4.99 4.67 -13.37
N LYS A 29 -5.24 3.67 -12.53
CA LYS A 29 -5.27 3.87 -11.09
C LYS A 29 -3.88 4.16 -10.53
N PHE A 30 -3.85 4.96 -9.48
CA PHE A 30 -2.68 5.05 -8.61
C PHE A 30 -2.53 3.77 -7.79
N THR A 31 -1.30 3.48 -7.34
CA THR A 31 -1.09 2.44 -6.34
C THR A 31 -1.76 2.85 -5.02
N PRO A 32 -2.11 1.91 -4.13
CA PRO A 32 -2.70 2.24 -2.83
C PRO A 32 -1.85 3.24 -2.01
N ASP A 33 -0.53 3.08 -2.06
CA ASP A 33 0.42 3.97 -1.37
C ASP A 33 0.42 5.38 -1.97
N GLN A 34 0.44 5.49 -3.30
CA GLN A 34 0.33 6.78 -3.99
C GLN A 34 -1.01 7.48 -3.67
N LEU A 35 -2.11 6.74 -3.65
CA LEU A 35 -3.43 7.28 -3.33
C LEU A 35 -3.52 7.76 -1.88
N ALA A 36 -2.89 7.05 -0.94
CA ALA A 36 -2.80 7.48 0.46
C ALA A 36 -2.07 8.83 0.59
N GLU A 37 -0.99 9.01 -0.18
CA GLU A 37 -0.21 10.25 -0.23
C GLU A 37 -0.98 11.42 -0.85
N ILE A 38 -1.74 11.17 -1.93
CA ILE A 38 -2.65 12.19 -2.50
C ILE A 38 -3.69 12.63 -1.47
N ARG A 39 -4.34 11.68 -0.77
CA ARG A 39 -5.40 11.96 0.23
C ARG A 39 -4.90 12.74 1.45
N LYS A 40 -3.61 12.63 1.77
CA LYS A 40 -2.97 13.37 2.86
C LYS A 40 -2.79 14.86 2.55
N THR A 41 -2.84 15.24 1.27
CA THR A 41 -2.57 16.61 0.83
C THR A 41 -3.67 17.58 1.27
N THR A 42 -3.28 18.74 1.81
CA THR A 42 -4.20 19.83 2.18
C THR A 42 -3.87 21.10 1.40
N LEU A 43 -4.88 21.94 1.15
CA LEU A 43 -4.66 23.25 0.51
C LEU A 43 -3.73 24.14 1.36
N SER A 44 -3.82 24.04 2.69
CA SER A 44 -2.93 24.77 3.59
C SER A 44 -1.46 24.37 3.42
N LYS A 45 -1.16 23.06 3.32
CA LYS A 45 0.20 22.61 3.03
C LYS A 45 0.66 23.07 1.65
N LEU A 46 -0.22 23.04 0.64
CA LEU A 46 0.11 23.54 -0.70
C LEU A 46 0.50 25.02 -0.68
N ILE A 47 -0.24 25.85 0.05
CA ILE A 47 0.08 27.28 0.23
C ILE A 47 1.44 27.43 0.94
N CYS A 48 1.67 26.71 2.05
CA CYS A 48 2.95 26.74 2.76
C CYS A 48 4.14 26.36 1.86
N ALA A 49 4.00 25.30 1.07
CA ALA A 49 5.08 24.82 0.20
C ALA A 49 5.41 25.79 -0.95
N ASN A 50 4.47 26.66 -1.34
CA ASN A 50 4.61 27.56 -2.48
C ASN A 50 4.63 29.05 -2.10
N SER A 51 4.69 29.38 -0.80
CA SER A 51 4.71 30.75 -0.30
C SER A 51 5.89 30.96 0.62
N GLN A 52 6.71 31.96 0.30
CA GLN A 52 7.81 32.39 1.16
C GLN A 52 7.36 33.12 2.43
N TYR A 53 6.08 33.54 2.49
CA TYR A 53 5.54 34.36 3.59
C TYR A 53 4.63 33.57 4.54
N ALA A 54 4.11 32.43 4.09
CA ALA A 54 3.26 31.59 4.92
C ALA A 54 4.13 30.76 5.87
N HIS A 55 4.25 31.22 7.12
CA HIS A 55 4.96 30.47 8.17
C HIS A 55 3.99 29.74 9.12
N ASN A 56 2.82 30.34 9.35
CA ASN A 56 1.72 29.74 10.10
C ASN A 56 0.43 29.87 9.30
N ILE A 57 -0.38 28.82 9.28
CA ILE A 57 -1.65 28.76 8.57
C ILE A 57 -2.59 27.80 9.29
N GLN A 58 -3.89 28.02 9.19
CA GLN A 58 -4.88 27.10 9.71
C GLN A 58 -4.84 25.75 8.95
N PRO A 59 -4.99 24.59 9.60
CA PRO A 59 -4.99 23.29 8.93
C PRO A 59 -6.04 23.14 7.82
N ASN A 60 -7.23 23.70 8.00
CA ASN A 60 -8.32 23.69 7.02
C ASN A 60 -8.51 25.07 6.39
N ALA A 61 -7.90 25.30 5.22
CA ALA A 61 -7.92 26.60 4.52
C ALA A 61 -9.32 27.14 4.18
N PHE A 62 -10.33 26.28 4.01
CA PHE A 62 -11.71 26.69 3.69
C PHE A 62 -12.56 27.04 4.91
N LEU A 63 -12.10 26.71 6.11
CA LEU A 63 -12.79 27.06 7.35
C LEU A 63 -12.19 28.34 7.93
N ILE A 64 -13.02 29.11 8.62
CA ILE A 64 -12.57 30.26 9.39
C ILE A 64 -11.63 29.72 10.51
N PRO A 65 -10.47 30.37 10.75
CA PRO A 65 -9.62 30.00 11.88
C PRO A 65 -10.35 30.17 13.21
N ASP A 66 -10.12 29.24 14.13
CA ASP A 66 -10.64 29.25 15.50
C ASP A 66 -9.59 28.70 16.46
N ASP A 67 -9.66 29.04 17.74
CA ASP A 67 -8.61 28.69 18.70
C ASP A 67 -8.59 27.21 19.12
N LEU A 68 -9.62 26.42 18.78
CA LEU A 68 -9.79 25.05 19.27
C LEU A 68 -9.45 23.98 18.23
N THR A 69 -9.96 24.12 17.01
CA THR A 69 -9.91 23.05 15.99
C THR A 69 -9.19 23.44 14.71
N ASN A 70 -9.08 24.74 14.43
CA ASN A 70 -8.50 25.26 13.20
C ASN A 70 -7.56 26.45 13.45
N ALA A 71 -6.85 26.42 14.59
CA ALA A 71 -5.91 27.46 14.96
C ALA A 71 -4.74 27.47 13.97
N PRO A 72 -4.16 28.63 13.61
CA PRO A 72 -2.96 28.67 12.80
C PRO A 72 -1.81 27.88 13.45
N THR A 73 -1.26 26.92 12.74
CA THR A 73 -0.11 26.11 13.17
C THR A 73 1.08 26.34 12.24
N LYS A 74 2.27 25.93 12.67
CA LYS A 74 3.48 26.05 11.85
C LYS A 74 3.36 25.18 10.60
N CYS A 75 3.81 25.69 9.46
CA CYS A 75 3.82 24.93 8.21
C CYS A 75 4.59 23.59 8.29
N SER A 76 5.57 23.47 9.19
CA SER A 76 6.33 22.24 9.46
C SER A 76 5.51 21.15 10.15
N GLU A 77 4.41 21.51 10.81
CA GLU A 77 3.51 20.59 11.51
C GLU A 77 2.44 20.01 10.58
N LEU A 78 2.25 20.61 9.40
CA LEU A 78 1.34 20.10 8.37
C LEU A 78 1.97 18.92 7.64
N ALA A 79 1.17 17.86 7.48
CA ALA A 79 1.58 16.63 6.80
C ALA A 79 2.11 16.91 5.38
N GLU A 80 3.22 16.28 5.03
CA GLU A 80 3.90 16.44 3.75
C GLU A 80 3.74 15.20 2.87
N ILE A 81 3.50 15.42 1.58
CA ILE A 81 3.41 14.34 0.61
C ILE A 81 4.77 13.64 0.47
N ASP A 82 4.75 12.31 0.59
CA ASP A 82 5.91 11.46 0.35
C ASP A 82 5.97 11.07 -1.13
N ILE A 83 6.74 11.83 -1.90
CA ILE A 83 6.91 11.59 -3.35
C ILE A 83 7.75 10.33 -3.65
N TYR A 84 8.39 9.71 -2.66
CA TYR A 84 9.16 8.48 -2.88
C TYR A 84 8.25 7.30 -3.28
N LYS A 85 6.93 7.41 -3.07
CA LYS A 85 5.93 6.44 -3.54
C LYS A 85 5.74 6.40 -5.06
N TRP A 86 6.29 7.37 -5.80
CA TRP A 86 6.30 7.40 -7.26
C TRP A 86 7.61 6.93 -7.87
N LEU A 87 8.59 6.54 -7.05
CA LEU A 87 9.82 5.99 -7.57
C LEU A 87 9.56 4.65 -8.26
N ASP A 88 9.98 4.55 -9.52
CA ASP A 88 10.03 3.29 -10.25
C ASP A 88 11.10 2.40 -9.60
N GLN A 89 10.65 1.51 -8.71
CA GLN A 89 11.55 0.57 -8.05
C GLN A 89 11.96 -0.52 -9.03
N GLN A 90 13.25 -0.83 -9.11
CA GLN A 90 13.74 -1.96 -9.92
C GLN A 90 13.72 -3.29 -9.16
N PHE A 91 13.41 -3.25 -7.87
CA PHE A 91 13.37 -4.41 -6.99
C PHE A 91 12.36 -4.21 -5.86
N CYS A 92 11.90 -5.32 -5.30
CA CYS A 92 11.05 -5.37 -4.12
C CYS A 92 11.81 -6.07 -2.99
N THR A 93 11.64 -5.63 -1.74
CA THR A 93 12.19 -6.32 -0.57
C THR A 93 11.06 -7.01 0.21
N VAL A 94 11.16 -8.33 0.40
CA VAL A 94 10.18 -9.14 1.17
C VAL A 94 10.94 -10.05 2.12
N ASP A 95 10.67 -9.97 3.43
CA ASP A 95 11.32 -10.79 4.47
C ASP A 95 12.86 -10.84 4.32
N ASN A 96 13.47 -9.68 4.12
CA ASN A 96 14.92 -9.48 3.93
C ASN A 96 15.50 -10.09 2.63
N ARG A 97 14.66 -10.52 1.68
CA ARG A 97 15.05 -10.95 0.33
C ARG A 97 14.72 -9.87 -0.68
N THR A 98 15.62 -9.66 -1.64
CA THR A 98 15.42 -8.74 -2.76
C THR A 98 14.99 -9.52 -4.00
N ILE A 99 13.86 -9.13 -4.58
CA ILE A 99 13.29 -9.72 -5.80
C ILE A 99 13.35 -8.66 -6.90
N GLN A 100 14.01 -8.96 -8.01
CA GLN A 100 14.08 -8.03 -9.14
C GLN A 100 12.71 -7.86 -9.80
N MET A 101 12.45 -6.69 -10.38
CA MET A 101 11.20 -6.39 -11.08
C MET A 101 10.85 -7.48 -12.11
N GLY A 102 9.62 -7.98 -12.06
CA GLY A 102 9.12 -9.04 -12.95
C GLY A 102 9.60 -10.46 -12.60
N LYS A 103 10.45 -10.63 -11.58
CA LYS A 103 10.86 -11.96 -11.09
C LYS A 103 9.90 -12.46 -10.02
N THR A 104 9.81 -13.79 -9.94
CA THR A 104 9.05 -14.51 -8.95
C THR A 104 9.99 -15.40 -8.15
N GLU A 105 9.98 -15.26 -6.83
CA GLU A 105 10.86 -16.00 -5.92
C GLU A 105 10.05 -16.65 -4.80
N ARG A 106 10.50 -17.82 -4.35
CA ARG A 106 9.90 -18.53 -3.21
C ARG A 106 10.52 -18.00 -1.92
N ILE A 107 9.80 -17.11 -1.24
CA ILE A 107 10.27 -16.43 -0.03
C ILE A 107 10.17 -17.32 1.22
N LYS A 108 9.17 -18.21 1.25
CA LYS A 108 8.92 -19.19 2.31
C LYS A 108 8.55 -20.53 1.67
N PRO A 109 8.59 -21.64 2.42
CA PRO A 109 8.34 -22.95 1.83
C PRO A 109 6.96 -23.07 1.15
N CYS A 110 5.92 -22.33 1.51
CA CYS A 110 4.62 -22.36 0.82
C CYS A 110 4.14 -20.99 0.33
N ILE A 111 5.04 -20.00 0.26
CA ILE A 111 4.72 -18.67 -0.25
C ILE A 111 5.72 -18.26 -1.33
N MET A 112 5.19 -17.84 -2.47
CA MET A 112 5.96 -17.23 -3.56
C MET A 112 5.50 -15.80 -3.80
N CYS A 113 6.45 -14.92 -4.10
CA CYS A 113 6.19 -13.52 -4.37
C CYS A 113 6.72 -13.12 -5.73
N THR A 114 5.91 -12.36 -6.46
CA THR A 114 6.33 -11.70 -7.71
C THR A 114 6.54 -10.22 -7.44
N CYS A 115 7.70 -9.67 -7.81
CA CYS A 115 7.90 -8.23 -7.77
C CYS A 115 7.22 -7.56 -8.98
N THR A 116 6.29 -6.65 -8.72
CA THR A 116 5.55 -5.91 -9.74
C THR A 116 5.79 -4.41 -9.60
N ALA A 117 5.39 -3.63 -10.60
CA ALA A 117 5.49 -2.17 -10.56
C ALA A 117 4.72 -1.55 -9.36
N GLU A 118 3.71 -2.25 -8.85
CA GLU A 118 2.93 -1.85 -7.67
C GLU A 118 3.54 -2.33 -6.34
N GLY A 119 4.65 -3.06 -6.37
CA GLY A 119 5.26 -3.72 -5.21
C GLY A 119 5.18 -5.26 -5.26
N PRO A 120 5.55 -5.95 -4.18
CA PRO A 120 5.55 -7.41 -4.11
C PRO A 120 4.14 -7.98 -3.99
N LYS A 121 3.77 -8.92 -4.88
CA LYS A 121 2.52 -9.69 -4.79
C LYS A 121 2.81 -11.13 -4.41
N CYS A 122 2.46 -11.50 -3.18
CA CYS A 122 2.72 -12.81 -2.60
C CYS A 122 1.47 -13.67 -2.56
N HIS A 123 1.62 -14.95 -2.91
CA HIS A 123 0.51 -15.90 -2.94
C HIS A 123 0.93 -17.25 -2.37
N ALA A 124 -0.03 -17.96 -1.79
CA ALA A 124 0.12 -19.33 -1.35
C ALA A 124 0.31 -20.24 -2.58
N MET A 125 1.37 -21.05 -2.56
CA MET A 125 1.54 -22.13 -3.54
C MET A 125 0.83 -23.39 -3.06
N ILE A 126 0.28 -24.17 -4.00
CA ILE A 126 -0.36 -25.44 -3.70
C ILE A 126 0.72 -26.52 -3.60
N ILE A 127 0.76 -27.23 -2.46
CA ILE A 127 1.67 -28.34 -2.22
C ILE A 127 0.93 -29.64 -2.45
N GLY A 128 1.28 -30.35 -3.52
CA GLY A 128 0.68 -31.66 -3.83
C GLY A 128 1.18 -32.80 -2.93
N HIS A 129 2.46 -32.76 -2.53
CA HIS A 129 3.09 -33.78 -1.69
C HIS A 129 3.93 -33.10 -0.62
N CYS A 130 3.51 -33.23 0.63
CA CYS A 130 4.12 -32.52 1.76
C CYS A 130 5.50 -33.07 2.11
N GLU A 131 5.75 -34.37 1.87
CA GLU A 131 7.03 -35.02 2.10
C GLU A 131 8.15 -34.37 1.29
N SER A 132 7.82 -33.89 0.09
CA SER A 132 8.76 -33.20 -0.80
C SER A 132 9.27 -31.87 -0.24
N LEU A 133 8.56 -31.24 0.71
CA LEU A 133 9.05 -30.02 1.37
C LEU A 133 10.31 -30.31 2.18
N LEU A 134 10.38 -31.47 2.83
CA LEU A 134 11.51 -31.85 3.68
C LEU A 134 12.78 -32.20 2.89
N ASN A 135 12.69 -32.33 1.56
CA ASN A 135 13.86 -32.49 0.70
C ASN A 135 14.63 -31.18 0.49
N HIS A 136 13.98 -30.03 0.69
CA HIS A 136 14.53 -28.71 0.39
C HIS A 136 14.51 -27.75 1.58
N TYR A 137 13.66 -28.00 2.58
CA TYR A 137 13.47 -27.15 3.75
C TYR A 137 13.55 -27.96 5.03
N VAL A 138 14.07 -27.35 6.09
CA VAL A 138 14.06 -27.99 7.41
C VAL A 138 12.68 -27.87 8.05
N LEU A 139 12.34 -28.79 8.95
CA LEU A 139 11.02 -28.84 9.60
C LEU A 139 10.66 -27.52 10.29
N SER A 140 11.63 -26.82 10.89
CA SER A 140 11.41 -25.52 11.54
C SER A 140 10.97 -24.42 10.56
N GLU A 141 11.50 -24.40 9.34
CA GLU A 141 11.09 -23.44 8.30
C GLU A 141 9.68 -23.73 7.79
N VAL A 142 9.34 -25.02 7.64
CA VAL A 142 8.01 -25.46 7.21
C VAL A 142 6.96 -25.12 8.28
N ILE A 143 7.28 -25.29 9.56
CA ILE A 143 6.38 -24.95 10.68
C ILE A 143 6.22 -23.42 10.83
N ALA A 144 7.25 -22.64 10.52
CA ALA A 144 7.17 -21.17 10.55
C ALA A 144 6.28 -20.58 9.44
N ASP A 145 5.99 -21.36 8.39
CA ASP A 145 5.09 -20.97 7.31
C ASP A 145 3.66 -21.42 7.58
N THR A 146 2.78 -20.47 7.90
CA THR A 146 1.37 -20.74 8.20
C THR A 146 0.63 -21.41 7.03
N VAL A 147 1.00 -21.11 5.78
CA VAL A 147 0.40 -21.73 4.60
C VAL A 147 0.80 -23.20 4.52
N CYS A 148 2.06 -23.52 4.81
CA CYS A 148 2.51 -24.91 4.91
C CYS A 148 1.83 -25.65 6.05
N VAL A 149 1.68 -25.01 7.21
CA VAL A 149 0.99 -25.61 8.36
C VAL A 149 -0.44 -25.99 8.02
N ILE A 150 -1.15 -25.15 7.27
CA ILE A 150 -2.52 -25.43 6.82
C ILE A 150 -2.54 -26.59 5.81
N GLN A 151 -1.67 -26.58 4.79
CA GLN A 151 -1.69 -27.59 3.72
C GLN A 151 -1.10 -28.94 4.14
N CYS A 152 -0.15 -28.95 5.07
CA CYS A 152 0.66 -30.12 5.44
C CYS A 152 0.53 -30.49 6.93
N SER A 153 -0.59 -30.16 7.56
CA SER A 153 -0.85 -30.37 8.99
C SER A 153 -0.57 -31.81 9.45
N SER A 154 -1.03 -32.82 8.70
CA SER A 154 -0.83 -34.24 9.04
C SER A 154 0.65 -34.63 9.12
N LEU A 155 1.46 -34.23 8.15
CA LEU A 155 2.90 -34.52 8.13
C LEU A 155 3.60 -33.83 9.29
N ILE A 156 3.25 -32.56 9.56
CA ILE A 156 3.85 -31.77 10.63
C ILE A 156 3.54 -32.39 11.99
N HIS A 157 2.30 -32.81 12.24
CA HIS A 157 1.95 -33.50 13.49
C HIS A 157 2.71 -34.81 13.67
N GLN A 158 2.88 -35.61 12.60
CA GLN A 158 3.65 -36.85 12.64
C GLN A 158 5.12 -36.62 12.99
N LYS A 159 5.73 -35.55 12.45
CA LYS A 159 7.16 -35.23 12.66
C LYS A 159 7.43 -34.50 13.98
N SER A 160 6.54 -33.63 14.42
CA SER A 160 6.68 -32.93 15.71
C SER A 160 6.45 -33.84 16.91
N GLY A 161 5.71 -34.94 16.77
CA GLY A 161 5.56 -35.96 17.81
C GLY A 161 6.72 -36.98 17.89
N GLN A 162 7.72 -36.88 17.01
CA GLN A 162 8.91 -37.75 16.98
C GLN A 162 10.18 -37.07 17.53
N LEU A 163 10.07 -35.81 17.98
CA LEU A 163 11.10 -35.04 18.69
C LEU A 163 10.79 -35.05 20.20
#